data_AF-A0A1J5NXG6-F1
#
_entry.id   AF-A0A1J5NXG6-F1
#
_cell.length_a   1.000
_cell.length_b   1.000
_cell.length_c   1.000
_cell.angle_alpha   90.00
_cell.angle_beta   90.00
_cell.angle_gamma   90.00
#
_symmetry.space_group_name_H-M   'P 1'
#
loop_
_entity.id
_entity.type
_entity.pdbx_description
1 polymer ?
#
loop_
_entity_poly.entity_id
_entity_poly.type
_entity_poly.pdbx_seq_one_letter_code
_entity_poly.pdbx_strand_id
1 'polypeptide(L)'
;MIPAHGLWVDANFKEDQLARMMPGQPASAVVDVAPGRALTGRVVSIAHGTGAVFSVIPPENATGNFTKIVQRVPVRIELDPADPLLARLRPGLSTTVSVNTKAGS
;
A
#
# COMPACT_ATOMS: atom_id res chain seq x y z
N MET A 1 12.76 18.82 10.21
CA MET A 1 11.35 19.23 10.37
C MET A 1 10.50 18.18 9.68
N ILE A 2 9.66 17.45 10.40
CA ILE A 2 8.72 16.49 9.81
C ILE A 2 7.59 17.36 9.20
N PRO A 3 7.19 17.17 7.92
CA PRO A 3 6.19 18.02 7.30
C PRO A 3 4.88 18.02 8.08
N ALA A 4 4.20 19.16 8.12
CA ALA A 4 2.96 19.40 8.87
C ALA A 4 1.70 18.74 8.25
N HIS A 5 1.87 17.68 7.48
CA HIS A 5 0.80 16.91 6.84
C HIS A 5 0.94 15.49 7.37
N GLY A 6 -0.14 14.93 7.96
CA GLY A 6 -0.13 13.75 8.84
C GLY A 6 0.76 12.59 8.40
N LEU A 7 1.32 11.84 9.36
CA LEU A 7 2.25 10.75 9.05
C LEU A 7 1.56 9.66 8.22
N TRP A 8 2.20 9.23 7.12
CA TRP A 8 1.66 8.17 6.25
C TRP A 8 2.64 7.01 6.07
N VAL A 9 2.09 5.87 5.66
CA VAL A 9 2.81 4.68 5.19
C VAL A 9 2.50 4.46 3.72
N ASP A 10 3.52 4.17 2.93
CA ASP A 10 3.36 3.72 1.55
C ASP A 10 3.53 2.19 1.52
N ALA A 11 2.43 1.49 1.22
CA ALA A 11 2.36 0.03 1.28
C ALA A 11 2.10 -0.53 -0.12
N ASN A 12 2.99 -1.43 -0.57
CA ASN A 12 2.90 -2.02 -1.89
C ASN A 12 2.08 -3.31 -1.85
N PHE A 13 0.86 -3.30 -2.40
CA PHE A 13 -0.03 -4.46 -2.47
C PHE A 13 0.03 -5.13 -3.84
N LYS A 14 -0.24 -6.44 -3.92
CA LYS A 14 -0.43 -7.07 -5.23
C LYS A 14 -1.71 -6.55 -5.88
N GLU A 15 -1.75 -6.49 -7.20
CA GLU A 15 -2.91 -6.02 -7.95
C GLU A 15 -4.21 -6.77 -7.58
N ASP A 16 -4.15 -8.08 -7.37
CA ASP A 16 -5.31 -8.88 -6.96
C ASP A 16 -5.89 -8.48 -5.59
N GLN A 17 -5.05 -7.96 -4.69
CA GLN A 17 -5.45 -7.53 -3.35
C GLN A 17 -6.17 -6.17 -3.36
N LEU A 18 -6.06 -5.42 -4.46
CA LEU A 18 -6.68 -4.11 -4.62
C LEU A 18 -8.12 -4.19 -5.12
N ALA A 19 -8.58 -5.35 -5.59
CA ALA A 19 -9.87 -5.50 -6.29
C ALA A 19 -11.08 -4.97 -5.50
N ARG A 20 -11.00 -4.95 -4.16
CA ARG A 20 -12.04 -4.41 -3.26
C ARG A 20 -11.54 -3.25 -2.40
N MET A 21 -10.35 -2.74 -2.70
CA MET A 21 -9.75 -1.68 -1.93
C MET A 21 -10.27 -0.32 -2.41
N MET A 22 -10.66 0.54 -1.48
CA MET A 22 -11.17 1.87 -1.78
C MET A 22 -10.59 2.90 -0.79
N PRO A 23 -10.32 4.14 -1.23
CA PRO A 23 -10.03 5.24 -0.31
C PRO A 23 -11.13 5.36 0.78
N GLY A 24 -10.71 5.69 2.00
CA GLY A 24 -11.57 5.77 3.18
C GLY A 24 -11.68 4.47 3.98
N GLN A 25 -11.27 3.33 3.43
CA GLN A 25 -11.28 2.06 4.17
C GLN A 25 -10.33 2.08 5.36
N PRO A 26 -10.75 1.50 6.51
CA PRO A 26 -9.89 1.42 7.68
C PRO A 26 -8.72 0.47 7.43
N ALA A 27 -7.55 0.88 7.89
CA ALA A 27 -6.30 0.16 7.78
C ALA A 27 -5.59 0.09 9.12
N SER A 28 -4.76 -0.93 9.28
CA SER A 28 -3.85 -1.09 10.40
C SER A 28 -2.42 -1.31 9.90
N ALA A 29 -1.46 -0.71 10.60
CA ALA A 29 -0.05 -0.83 10.28
C ALA A 29 0.72 -1.31 11.52
N VAL A 30 1.53 -2.35 11.38
CA VAL A 30 2.40 -2.86 12.43
C VAL A 30 3.84 -2.67 11.98
N VAL A 31 4.59 -1.87 12.73
CA VAL A 31 6.00 -1.59 12.47
C VAL A 31 6.87 -2.63 13.18
N ASP A 32 7.94 -3.10 12.54
CA ASP A 32 8.79 -4.17 13.11
C ASP A 32 9.52 -3.75 14.39
N VAL A 33 9.70 -2.44 14.62
CA VAL A 33 10.29 -1.91 15.86
C VAL A 33 9.34 -2.01 17.07
N ALA A 34 8.05 -2.22 16.84
CA ALA A 34 7.04 -2.37 17.88
C ALA A 34 6.05 -3.51 17.50
N PRO A 35 6.53 -4.76 17.45
CA PRO A 35 5.68 -5.90 17.11
C PRO A 35 4.55 -6.01 18.13
N GLY A 36 3.32 -6.23 17.65
CA GLY A 36 2.12 -6.35 18.50
C GLY A 36 1.37 -5.05 18.77
N ARG A 37 1.90 -3.88 18.40
CA ARG A 37 1.15 -2.61 18.44
C ARG A 37 0.74 -2.20 17.03
N ALA A 38 -0.55 -2.30 16.74
CA ALA A 38 -1.13 -1.82 15.49
C ALA A 38 -1.42 -0.31 15.59
N LEU A 39 -0.85 0.45 14.66
CA LEU A 39 -1.24 1.82 14.36
C LEU A 39 -2.52 1.77 13.53
N THR A 40 -3.46 2.65 13.83
CA THR A 40 -4.70 2.78 13.07
C THR A 40 -4.56 3.85 12.01
N GLY A 41 -5.30 3.71 10.91
CA GLY A 41 -5.27 4.65 9.81
C GLY A 41 -6.35 4.39 8.78
N ARG A 42 -6.27 5.11 7.65
CA ARG A 42 -7.15 4.93 6.49
C ARG A 42 -6.39 4.96 5.20
N VAL A 43 -6.90 4.23 4.22
CA VAL A 43 -6.48 4.37 2.83
C VAL A 43 -6.83 5.78 2.35
N VAL A 44 -5.84 6.54 1.88
CA VAL A 44 -6.07 7.87 1.29
C VAL A 44 -5.88 7.89 -0.21
N SER A 45 -5.03 7.00 -0.75
CA SER A 45 -4.81 6.90 -2.19
C SER A 45 -4.35 5.51 -2.58
N ILE A 46 -4.79 5.06 -3.75
CA ILE A 46 -4.32 3.87 -4.44
C ILE A 46 -3.74 4.39 -5.75
N ALA A 47 -2.45 4.18 -6.00
CA ALA A 47 -1.84 4.64 -7.25
C ALA A 47 -2.38 3.81 -8.43
N HIS A 48 -3.36 4.32 -9.16
CA HIS A 48 -3.78 3.67 -10.39
C HIS A 48 -2.67 3.84 -11.44
N GLY A 49 -2.16 2.72 -11.97
CA GLY A 49 -1.26 2.70 -13.10
C GLY A 49 -1.97 3.08 -14.40
N THR A 50 -2.51 4.28 -14.52
CA THR A 50 -2.92 4.85 -15.81
C THR A 50 -1.75 5.66 -16.37
N GLY A 51 -0.70 4.95 -16.77
CA GLY A 51 0.48 5.49 -17.43
C GLY A 51 1.02 4.44 -18.37
N ALA A 52 0.51 4.48 -19.60
CA ALA A 52 0.89 3.67 -20.76
C ALA A 52 2.25 2.96 -20.65
N VAL A 53 2.21 1.63 -20.62
CA VAL A 53 3.16 0.80 -21.38
C VAL A 53 2.38 -0.17 -22.26
N PHE A 54 1.38 0.35 -22.97
CA PHE A 54 1.15 -0.13 -24.34
C PHE A 54 2.17 0.59 -25.22
N SER A 55 3.41 0.13 -25.22
CA SER A 55 4.33 0.41 -26.33
C SER A 55 5.27 -0.76 -26.52
N VAL A 56 4.80 -1.64 -27.40
CA VAL A 56 5.54 -2.54 -28.29
C VAL A 56 6.69 -3.32 -27.65
N ILE A 57 6.37 -4.48 -27.08
CA ILE A 57 7.30 -5.61 -27.20
C ILE A 57 7.00 -6.25 -28.57
N PRO A 58 7.99 -6.42 -29.46
CA PRO A 58 7.79 -7.08 -30.74
C PRO A 58 7.16 -8.47 -30.54
N PRO A 59 6.31 -8.95 -31.45
CA PRO A 59 5.73 -10.28 -31.38
C PRO A 59 6.81 -11.34 -31.63
N GLU A 60 7.63 -11.66 -30.62
CA GLU A 60 8.69 -12.68 -30.75
C GLU A 60 8.58 -13.82 -29.73
N ASN A 61 7.59 -13.80 -28.83
CA ASN A 61 7.35 -14.90 -27.91
C ASN A 61 6.27 -15.87 -28.45
N ALA A 62 6.41 -16.29 -29.69
CA ALA A 62 5.57 -17.32 -30.33
C ALA A 62 5.98 -18.76 -29.94
N THR A 63 6.45 -18.97 -28.70
CA THR A 63 6.93 -20.29 -28.22
C THR A 63 6.46 -20.68 -26.81
N GLY A 64 5.51 -19.94 -26.21
CA GLY A 64 4.69 -20.46 -25.11
C GLY A 64 5.39 -20.78 -23.78
N ASN A 65 6.04 -19.80 -23.16
CA ASN A 65 6.27 -19.81 -21.70
C ASN A 65 5.81 -18.48 -21.10
N PHE A 66 4.71 -18.50 -20.34
CA PHE A 66 4.20 -17.34 -19.62
C PHE A 66 4.81 -17.29 -18.22
N THR A 67 5.82 -16.47 -18.00
CA THR A 67 6.29 -16.15 -16.65
C THR A 67 5.39 -15.06 -16.06
N LYS A 68 4.52 -15.42 -15.11
CA LYS A 68 3.65 -14.46 -14.41
C LYS A 68 4.49 -13.52 -13.53
N ILE A 69 4.64 -12.27 -13.95
CA ILE A 69 5.28 -11.21 -13.15
C ILE A 69 4.22 -10.67 -12.17
N VAL A 70 4.53 -10.68 -10.87
CA VAL A 70 3.64 -10.11 -9.84
C VAL A 70 3.87 -8.60 -9.76
N GLN A 71 2.94 -7.82 -10.29
CA GLN A 71 2.97 -6.37 -10.15
C GLN A 71 2.45 -5.95 -8.76
N ARG A 72 3.13 -4.98 -8.15
CA ARG A 72 2.69 -4.35 -6.91
C ARG A 72 2.35 -2.90 -7.16
N VAL A 73 1.35 -2.43 -6.44
CA VAL A 73 0.81 -1.08 -6.54
C VAL A 73 0.96 -0.38 -5.18
N PRO A 74 1.52 0.83 -5.15
CA PRO A 74 1.62 1.60 -3.93
C PRO A 74 0.25 2.11 -3.48
N VAL A 75 -0.06 1.86 -2.22
CA VAL A 75 -1.24 2.34 -1.52
C VAL A 75 -0.78 3.20 -0.35
N ARG A 76 -1.27 4.42 -0.28
CA ARG A 76 -0.97 5.34 0.82
C ARG A 76 -1.99 5.19 1.93
N ILE A 77 -1.49 4.95 3.14
CA ILE A 77 -2.26 4.89 4.37
C ILE A 77 -1.87 6.09 5.24
N GLU A 78 -2.83 6.96 5.54
CA GLU A 78 -2.65 8.00 6.55
C GLU A 78 -2.88 7.39 7.94
N LEU A 79 -1.94 7.63 8.86
CA LEU A 79 -2.00 7.13 10.24
C LEU A 79 -2.70 8.16 11.14
N ASP A 80 -3.41 7.67 12.16
CA ASP A 80 -4.07 8.53 13.14
C ASP A 80 -3.03 9.36 13.94
N PRO A 81 -3.05 10.71 13.84
CA PRO A 81 -2.04 11.57 14.46
C PRO A 81 -2.05 11.53 15.99
N ALA A 82 -3.12 11.00 16.62
CA ALA A 82 -3.22 10.89 18.07
C ALA A 82 -2.41 9.71 18.65
N ASP A 83 -1.91 8.78 17.83
CA ASP A 83 -1.13 7.65 18.35
C ASP A 83 0.29 8.11 18.77
N PRO A 84 0.67 7.97 20.06
CA PRO A 84 1.97 8.42 20.56
C PRO A 84 3.16 7.65 19.95
N LEU A 85 2.92 6.48 19.35
CA LEU A 85 3.97 5.72 18.67
C LEU A 85 4.50 6.45 17.43
N LEU A 86 3.71 7.34 16.82
CA LEU A 86 4.12 8.08 15.62
C LEU A 86 5.39 8.91 15.83
N ALA A 87 5.58 9.48 17.02
CA ALA A 87 6.78 10.27 17.35
C ALA A 87 8.08 9.46 17.31
N ARG A 88 7.96 8.13 17.46
CA ARG A 88 9.09 7.18 17.47
C ARG A 88 9.35 6.57 16.09
N LEU A 89 8.44 6.78 15.14
CA LEU A 89 8.64 6.28 13.78
C LEU A 89 9.74 7.06 13.07
N ARG A 90 10.46 6.34 12.22
CA ARG A 90 11.52 6.86 11.36
C ARG A 90 11.27 6.36 9.93
N PRO A 91 11.55 7.16 8.91
CA PRO A 91 11.51 6.69 7.52
C PRO A 91 12.39 5.44 7.34
N GLY A 92 11.94 4.51 6.52
CA GLY A 92 12.68 3.27 6.21
C GLY A 92 12.40 2.09 7.15
N LEU A 93 11.54 2.24 8.16
CA LEU A 93 11.10 1.10 8.97
C LEU A 93 10.22 0.15 8.16
N SER A 94 10.54 -1.14 8.21
CA SER A 94 9.68 -2.20 7.70
C SER A 94 8.35 -2.21 8.45
N THR A 95 7.26 -2.26 7.66
CA THR A 95 5.90 -2.11 8.15
C THR A 95 4.98 -3.08 7.42
N THR A 96 4.21 -3.84 8.19
CA THR A 96 3.14 -4.70 7.66
C THR A 96 1.82 -3.96 7.73
N VAL A 97 1.13 -3.84 6.59
CA VAL A 97 -0.15 -3.13 6.50
C VAL A 97 -1.27 -4.09 6.14
N SER A 98 -2.39 -3.98 6.85
CA SER A 98 -3.64 -4.67 6.57
C SER A 98 -4.75 -3.66 6.31
N VAL A 99 -5.53 -3.85 5.26
CA VAL A 99 -6.68 -3.01 4.92
C VAL A 99 -7.96 -3.83 5.07
N ASN A 100 -8.96 -3.28 5.74
CA ASN A 100 -10.26 -3.92 5.86
C ASN A 100 -11.15 -3.57 4.66
N THR A 101 -11.31 -4.53 3.77
CA THR A 101 -12.14 -4.42 2.56
C THR A 101 -13.56 -4.98 2.73
N LYS A 102 -13.97 -5.37 3.96
CA LYS A 102 -15.29 -5.97 4.24
C LYS A 102 -16.44 -4.97 4.43
N ALA A 103 -16.29 -3.72 3.99
CA ALA A 103 -17.39 -2.75 4.02
C ALA A 103 -18.26 -2.94 2.78
N GLY A 104 -19.25 -3.82 2.84
CA GLY A 104 -20.25 -4.00 1.78
C GLY A 104 -20.83 -5.40 1.70
N SER A 105 -21.77 -5.72 2.59
CA SER A 105 -22.86 -6.68 2.36
C SER A 105 -24.16 -6.02 2.77
#